data_AF-A0A976GSW2-F1
#
_entry.id   AF-A0A976GSW2-F1
#
_cell.length_a   1.000
_cell.length_b   1.000
_cell.length_c   1.000
_cell.angle_alpha   90.00
_cell.angle_beta   90.00
_cell.angle_gamma   90.00
#
_symmetry.space_group_name_H-M   'P 1'
#
loop_
_entity.id
_entity.type
_entity.pdbx_description
1 polymer ?
#
loop_
_entity_poly.entity_id
_entity_poly.type
_entity_poly.pdbx_seq_one_letter_code
_entity_poly.pdbx_strand_id
1 'polypeptide(L)'
;MTHLNLVIINTIKESINGTLLYKVIFFLIAFINILAIYFDIFWLKAITKPFITIILFFIYADSFSVIASYHNDIETEERSEFDENIKSVISKAYNSVSDGFIFIFTSLIFCFLGDIFLLFENTFLVGLLCFLMGHFCFWVLLWRNSLKKEGLIVKNKILILPFIAYLGILLYYIFPHIKNDLILQIAVVIYGTAITVSGILALNRFGFISTNTFVLVFVGFLFFIISDTWIAWQKFVLKTNHTFDNLMVMTTYIIALFLIVQGFIDQKVTEIKLILNELNLFSNTESKQGKSIIKQLEENITVIFNKHSDSKKKLTKKEREELFEQIKREFINQKNKNK
;
A
#
# COMPACT_ATOMS: atom_id res chain seq x y z
N MET A 1 -5.38 -8.02 29.18
CA MET A 1 -5.06 -6.87 28.30
C MET A 1 -3.64 -6.90 27.74
N THR A 2 -2.58 -7.02 28.55
CA THR A 2 -1.17 -7.03 28.07
C THR A 2 -0.84 -8.13 27.05
N HIS A 3 -1.35 -9.34 27.26
CA HIS A 3 -1.13 -10.46 26.33
C HIS A 3 -1.80 -10.23 24.96
N LEU A 4 -2.97 -9.59 24.94
CA LEU A 4 -3.71 -9.30 23.72
C LEU A 4 -3.01 -8.20 22.90
N ASN A 5 -2.52 -7.15 23.57
CA ASN A 5 -1.76 -6.08 22.92
C ASN A 5 -0.46 -6.64 22.30
N LEU A 6 0.25 -7.54 23.00
CA LEU A 6 1.45 -8.19 22.49
C LEU A 6 1.17 -9.12 21.31
N VAL A 7 0.08 -9.90 21.33
CA VAL A 7 -0.32 -10.76 20.22
C VAL A 7 -0.69 -9.91 19.00
N ILE A 8 -1.55 -8.90 19.15
CA ILE A 8 -1.95 -8.00 18.05
C ILE A 8 -0.73 -7.29 17.44
N ILE A 9 0.17 -6.76 18.28
CA ILE A 9 1.38 -6.07 17.82
C ILE A 9 2.34 -7.02 17.08
N ASN A 10 2.55 -8.23 17.60
CA ASN A 10 3.42 -9.22 16.96
C ASN A 10 2.83 -9.75 15.65
N THR A 11 1.52 -9.93 15.57
CA THR A 11 0.84 -10.35 14.33
C THR A 11 0.89 -9.25 13.26
N ILE A 12 0.69 -7.98 13.62
CA ILE A 12 0.88 -6.86 12.69
C ILE A 12 2.34 -6.81 12.19
N LYS A 13 3.31 -7.06 13.07
CA LYS A 13 4.72 -7.19 12.67
C LYS A 13 4.97 -8.39 11.74
N GLU A 14 4.34 -9.53 11.99
CA GLU A 14 4.45 -10.72 11.14
C GLU A 14 3.79 -10.49 9.76
N SER A 15 2.65 -9.81 9.69
CA SER A 15 2.01 -9.37 8.44
C SER A 15 2.95 -8.49 7.60
N ILE A 16 3.57 -7.49 8.24
CA ILE A 16 4.50 -6.59 7.57
C ILE A 16 5.71 -7.37 7.04
N ASN A 17 6.20 -8.36 7.79
CA ASN A 17 7.32 -9.22 7.37
C ASN A 17 6.92 -10.26 6.31
N GLY A 18 5.66 -10.70 6.25
CA GLY A 18 5.14 -11.63 5.24
C GLY A 18 5.25 -11.08 3.81
N THR A 19 5.11 -9.77 3.66
CA THR A 19 5.23 -9.08 2.36
C THR A 19 6.66 -9.06 1.79
N LEU A 20 7.69 -9.35 2.59
CA LEU A 20 9.08 -9.24 2.16
C LEU A 20 9.38 -10.17 0.98
N LEU A 21 8.85 -11.40 1.00
CA LEU A 21 9.02 -12.36 -0.08
C LEU A 21 8.43 -11.80 -1.38
N TYR A 22 7.20 -11.29 -1.35
CA TYR A 22 6.55 -10.71 -2.52
C TYR A 22 7.27 -9.47 -3.04
N LYS A 23 7.84 -8.63 -2.16
CA LYS A 23 8.67 -7.48 -2.56
C LYS A 23 9.95 -7.92 -3.27
N VAL A 24 10.62 -8.96 -2.78
CA VAL A 24 11.80 -9.53 -3.46
C VAL A 24 11.42 -10.07 -4.84
N ILE A 25 10.31 -10.81 -4.92
CA ILE A 25 9.79 -11.33 -6.20
C ILE A 25 9.45 -10.17 -7.14
N PHE A 26 8.81 -9.10 -6.64
CA PHE A 26 8.49 -7.91 -7.43
C PHE A 26 9.74 -7.31 -8.08
N PHE A 27 10.78 -7.04 -7.28
CA PHE A 27 12.02 -6.44 -7.81
C PHE A 27 12.77 -7.38 -8.74
N LEU A 28 12.69 -8.70 -8.52
CA LEU A 28 13.27 -9.68 -9.44
C LEU A 28 12.56 -9.66 -10.79
N ILE A 29 11.21 -9.67 -10.81
CA ILE A 29 10.44 -9.62 -12.06
C ILE A 29 10.65 -8.27 -12.76
N ALA A 30 10.68 -7.17 -12.01
CA ALA A 30 11.01 -5.85 -12.54
C ALA A 30 12.40 -5.84 -13.21
N PHE A 31 13.41 -6.39 -12.56
CA PHE A 31 14.75 -6.50 -13.12
C PHE A 31 14.77 -7.36 -14.39
N ILE A 32 14.10 -8.51 -14.40
CA ILE A 32 13.96 -9.36 -15.58
C ILE A 32 13.24 -8.60 -16.71
N ASN A 33 12.21 -7.82 -16.42
CA ASN A 33 11.52 -7.00 -17.41
C ASN A 33 12.46 -5.96 -18.04
N ILE A 34 13.25 -5.26 -17.22
CA ILE A 34 14.24 -4.29 -17.71
C ILE A 34 15.28 -4.96 -18.62
N LEU A 35 15.80 -6.13 -18.23
CA LEU A 35 16.71 -6.91 -19.09
C LEU A 35 16.02 -7.36 -20.38
N ALA A 36 14.76 -7.79 -20.32
CA ALA A 36 13.99 -8.18 -21.49
C ALA A 36 13.82 -7.03 -22.47
N ILE A 37 13.67 -5.79 -21.98
CA ILE A 37 13.64 -4.60 -22.84
C ILE A 37 15.01 -4.33 -23.43
N TYR A 38 16.05 -4.34 -22.60
CA TYR A 38 17.42 -4.06 -23.04
C TYR A 38 17.89 -4.99 -24.17
N PHE A 39 17.59 -6.28 -24.05
CA PHE A 39 17.92 -7.31 -25.05
C PHE A 39 16.83 -7.51 -26.12
N ASP A 40 15.77 -6.69 -26.11
CA ASP A 40 14.63 -6.76 -27.03
C ASP A 40 13.93 -8.14 -27.13
N ILE A 41 13.79 -8.83 -25.99
CA ILE A 41 13.16 -10.15 -25.91
C ILE A 41 11.64 -10.01 -25.77
N PHE A 42 10.92 -10.04 -26.89
CA PHE A 42 9.47 -9.79 -26.96
C PHE A 42 8.62 -10.60 -25.98
N TRP A 43 8.74 -11.92 -25.99
CA TRP A 43 7.90 -12.80 -25.15
C TRP A 43 8.14 -12.56 -23.65
N LEU A 44 9.39 -12.26 -23.27
CA LEU A 44 9.73 -11.99 -21.88
C LEU A 44 9.20 -10.64 -21.42
N LYS A 45 9.21 -9.60 -22.27
CA LYS A 45 8.51 -8.32 -22.01
C LYS A 45 7.02 -8.54 -21.79
N ALA A 46 6.38 -9.29 -22.69
CA ALA A 46 4.94 -9.55 -22.68
C ALA A 46 4.49 -10.30 -21.42
N ILE A 47 5.30 -11.24 -20.92
CA ILE A 47 5.01 -11.97 -19.68
C ILE A 47 5.31 -11.13 -18.44
N THR A 48 6.49 -10.51 -18.37
CA THR A 48 6.91 -9.85 -17.12
C THR A 48 6.10 -8.60 -16.80
N LYS A 49 5.63 -7.86 -17.82
CA LYS A 49 4.89 -6.60 -17.62
C LYS A 49 3.58 -6.80 -16.83
N PRO A 50 2.66 -7.71 -17.21
CA PRO A 50 1.48 -8.00 -16.40
C PRO A 50 1.79 -8.67 -15.04
N PHE A 51 2.89 -9.40 -14.93
CA PHE A 51 3.27 -10.03 -13.66
C PHE A 51 3.69 -9.01 -12.58
N ILE A 52 4.24 -7.86 -12.97
CA ILE A 52 4.59 -6.76 -12.06
C ILE A 52 3.33 -6.28 -11.30
N THR A 53 2.22 -6.08 -12.01
CA THR A 53 0.94 -5.64 -11.41
C THR A 53 0.29 -6.76 -10.60
N ILE A 54 0.38 -8.02 -11.04
CA ILE A 54 -0.09 -9.19 -10.28
C ILE A 54 0.63 -9.33 -8.93
N ILE A 55 1.97 -9.19 -8.90
CA ILE A 55 2.69 -9.30 -7.63
C ILE A 55 2.36 -8.14 -6.70
N LEU A 56 2.16 -6.93 -7.21
CA LEU A 56 1.67 -5.81 -6.39
C LEU A 56 0.29 -6.08 -5.80
N PHE A 57 -0.58 -6.77 -6.55
CA PHE A 57 -1.84 -7.25 -5.99
C PHE A 57 -1.59 -8.16 -4.78
N PHE A 58 -0.70 -9.15 -4.89
CA PHE A 58 -0.39 -10.03 -3.76
C PHE A 58 0.22 -9.28 -2.58
N ILE A 59 1.14 -8.33 -2.82
CA ILE A 59 1.72 -7.48 -1.77
C ILE A 59 0.59 -6.75 -1.01
N TYR A 60 -0.38 -6.20 -1.73
CA TYR A 60 -1.48 -5.45 -1.15
C TYR A 60 -2.51 -6.36 -0.45
N ALA A 61 -2.86 -7.49 -1.05
CA ALA A 61 -3.80 -8.46 -0.50
C ALA A 61 -3.27 -9.16 0.75
N ASP A 62 -1.99 -9.54 0.77
CA ASP A 62 -1.36 -10.18 1.93
C ASP A 62 -1.33 -9.22 3.14
N SER A 63 -1.02 -7.95 2.87
CA SER A 63 -1.10 -6.86 3.87
C SER A 63 -2.49 -6.69 4.46
N PHE A 64 -3.56 -7.04 3.72
CA PHE A 64 -4.95 -6.95 4.15
C PHE A 64 -5.43 -8.22 4.88
N SER A 65 -5.07 -9.40 4.37
CA SER A 65 -5.59 -10.70 4.81
C SER A 65 -5.37 -10.97 6.30
N VAL A 66 -4.23 -10.54 6.84
CA VAL A 66 -3.91 -10.72 8.26
C VAL A 66 -4.86 -9.93 9.16
N ILE A 67 -5.32 -8.76 8.73
CA ILE A 67 -6.24 -7.93 9.51
C ILE A 67 -7.68 -8.46 9.41
N ALA A 68 -8.05 -9.00 8.26
CA ALA A 68 -9.38 -9.61 8.05
C ALA A 68 -9.57 -10.92 8.82
N SER A 69 -8.55 -11.78 8.90
CA SER A 69 -8.61 -13.04 9.66
C SER A 69 -9.00 -12.81 11.12
N TYR A 70 -8.39 -11.81 11.76
CA TYR A 70 -8.65 -11.54 13.18
C TYR A 70 -10.01 -10.89 13.46
N HIS A 71 -10.53 -10.08 12.54
CA HIS A 71 -11.90 -9.56 12.68
C HIS A 71 -12.90 -10.72 12.77
N ASN A 72 -12.75 -11.71 11.89
CA ASN A 72 -13.60 -12.89 11.86
C ASN A 72 -13.40 -13.78 13.10
N ASP A 73 -12.17 -13.97 13.57
CA ASP A 73 -11.90 -14.75 14.79
C ASP A 73 -12.58 -14.12 16.04
N ILE A 74 -12.63 -12.79 16.12
CA ILE A 74 -13.23 -12.07 17.25
C ILE A 74 -14.76 -11.99 17.15
N GLU A 75 -15.31 -11.88 15.94
CA GLU A 75 -16.76 -12.00 15.74
C GLU A 75 -17.26 -13.42 16.01
N THR A 76 -16.45 -14.45 15.71
CA THR A 76 -16.82 -15.85 15.95
C THR A 76 -16.58 -16.30 17.40
N GLU A 77 -15.63 -15.69 18.13
CA GLU A 77 -15.51 -15.79 19.59
C GLU A 77 -16.61 -14.97 20.33
N GLU A 78 -17.85 -15.09 19.88
CA GLU A 78 -19.04 -14.45 20.46
C GLU A 78 -19.37 -14.93 21.89
N ARG A 79 -18.54 -15.81 22.48
CA ARG A 79 -18.72 -16.35 23.82
C ARG A 79 -17.55 -16.02 24.74
N SER A 80 -17.81 -14.99 25.55
CA SER A 80 -17.20 -14.65 26.85
C SER A 80 -15.84 -13.93 26.84
N GLU A 81 -15.78 -12.83 27.62
CA GLU A 81 -14.60 -12.08 28.09
C GLU A 81 -13.99 -10.92 27.27
N PHE A 82 -14.47 -10.55 26.08
CA PHE A 82 -13.98 -9.33 25.40
C PHE A 82 -14.74 -8.06 25.80
N ASP A 83 -14.00 -7.09 26.34
CA ASP A 83 -14.44 -5.71 26.65
C ASP A 83 -14.97 -5.01 25.37
N GLU A 84 -16.13 -4.34 25.47
CA GLU A 84 -16.74 -3.59 24.35
C GLU A 84 -15.76 -2.59 23.71
N ASN A 85 -14.85 -2.03 24.50
CA ASN A 85 -13.82 -1.11 24.00
C ASN A 85 -12.86 -1.79 23.01
N ILE A 86 -12.52 -3.07 23.25
CA ILE A 86 -11.64 -3.84 22.37
C ILE A 86 -12.36 -4.18 21.07
N LYS A 87 -13.63 -4.60 21.13
CA LYS A 87 -14.46 -4.84 19.94
C LYS A 87 -14.59 -3.58 19.09
N SER A 88 -14.86 -2.45 19.71
CA SER A 88 -14.96 -1.14 19.03
C SER A 88 -13.67 -0.80 18.28
N VAL A 89 -12.52 -1.00 18.92
CA VAL A 89 -11.24 -0.69 18.30
C VAL A 89 -10.88 -1.64 17.16
N ILE A 90 -11.15 -2.93 17.30
CA ILE A 90 -10.87 -3.90 16.24
C ILE A 90 -11.78 -3.68 15.05
N SER A 91 -13.06 -3.35 15.28
CA SER A 91 -13.96 -2.90 14.22
C SER A 91 -13.47 -1.61 13.54
N LYS A 92 -12.99 -0.61 14.30
CA LYS A 92 -12.38 0.60 13.72
C LYS A 92 -11.13 0.29 12.90
N ALA A 93 -10.24 -0.58 13.38
CA ALA A 93 -9.03 -0.98 12.66
C ALA A 93 -9.38 -1.75 11.38
N TYR A 94 -10.31 -2.71 11.45
CA TYR A 94 -10.80 -3.45 10.28
C TYR A 94 -11.45 -2.52 9.27
N ASN A 95 -12.35 -1.62 9.70
CA ASN A 95 -12.98 -0.64 8.82
C ASN A 95 -11.94 0.31 8.21
N SER A 96 -10.94 0.77 8.98
CA SER A 96 -9.86 1.59 8.44
C SER A 96 -9.09 0.85 7.34
N VAL A 97 -8.93 -0.47 7.46
CA VAL A 97 -8.10 -1.28 6.57
C VAL A 97 -8.87 -1.77 5.35
N SER A 98 -10.13 -2.17 5.52
CA SER A 98 -11.05 -2.50 4.42
C SER A 98 -11.39 -1.27 3.61
N ASP A 99 -11.35 -0.10 4.25
CA ASP A 99 -11.63 1.13 3.57
C ASP A 99 -10.57 1.46 2.52
N GLY A 100 -10.98 1.39 1.26
CA GLY A 100 -10.11 1.68 0.14
C GLY A 100 -9.48 0.46 -0.53
N PHE A 101 -9.59 -0.74 0.07
CA PHE A 101 -9.01 -1.96 -0.49
C PHE A 101 -9.49 -2.21 -1.91
N ILE A 102 -10.81 -2.17 -2.10
CA ILE A 102 -11.45 -2.42 -3.40
C ILE A 102 -10.96 -1.45 -4.48
N PHE A 103 -10.67 -0.20 -4.13
CA PHE A 103 -10.27 0.81 -5.11
C PHE A 103 -8.81 0.60 -5.55
N ILE A 104 -7.89 0.29 -4.64
CA ILE A 104 -6.50 -0.04 -5.02
C ILE A 104 -6.47 -1.32 -5.85
N PHE A 105 -7.21 -2.33 -5.40
CA PHE A 105 -7.36 -3.59 -6.12
C PHE A 105 -7.87 -3.37 -7.54
N THR A 106 -8.97 -2.63 -7.69
CA THR A 106 -9.58 -2.33 -9.00
C THR A 106 -8.64 -1.49 -9.87
N SER A 107 -7.93 -0.52 -9.29
CA SER A 107 -6.90 0.25 -10.01
C SER A 107 -5.79 -0.63 -10.57
N LEU A 108 -5.30 -1.61 -9.80
CA LEU A 108 -4.27 -2.53 -10.26
C LEU A 108 -4.77 -3.49 -11.35
N ILE A 109 -6.02 -3.96 -11.27
CA ILE A 109 -6.64 -4.74 -12.36
C ILE A 109 -6.69 -3.91 -13.65
N PHE A 110 -7.12 -2.65 -13.56
CA PHE A 110 -7.17 -1.77 -14.71
C PHE A 110 -5.78 -1.46 -15.29
N CYS A 111 -4.77 -1.31 -14.44
CA CYS A 111 -3.37 -1.20 -14.87
C CYS A 111 -2.91 -2.46 -15.60
N PHE A 112 -3.20 -3.65 -15.06
CA PHE A 112 -2.91 -4.94 -15.67
C PHE A 112 -3.58 -5.09 -17.05
N LEU A 113 -4.87 -4.78 -17.15
CA LEU A 113 -5.60 -4.84 -18.41
C LEU A 113 -5.06 -3.82 -19.41
N GLY A 114 -4.76 -2.60 -18.95
CA GLY A 114 -4.12 -1.56 -19.76
C GLY A 114 -2.79 -2.02 -20.33
N ASP A 115 -1.96 -2.66 -19.51
CA ASP A 115 -0.68 -3.21 -19.94
C ASP A 115 -0.82 -4.28 -21.01
N ILE A 116 -1.80 -5.18 -20.88
CA ILE A 116 -2.10 -6.21 -21.89
C ILE A 116 -2.55 -5.56 -23.19
N PHE A 117 -3.50 -4.62 -23.14
CA PHE A 117 -4.00 -3.96 -24.34
C PHE A 117 -2.95 -3.07 -25.01
N LEU A 118 -1.94 -2.56 -24.31
CA LEU A 118 -0.84 -1.85 -24.96
C LEU A 118 0.13 -2.77 -25.72
N LEU A 119 0.04 -4.10 -25.59
CA LEU A 119 0.91 -5.03 -26.33
C LEU A 119 0.50 -5.21 -27.79
N PHE A 120 -0.76 -4.89 -28.15
CA PHE A 120 -1.26 -5.10 -29.52
C PHE A 120 -1.42 -3.78 -30.26
N GLU A 121 -1.13 -3.79 -31.57
CA GLU A 121 -0.96 -2.58 -32.39
C GLU A 121 -2.22 -1.71 -32.49
N ASN A 122 -3.42 -2.30 -32.38
CA ASN A 122 -4.71 -1.63 -32.60
C ASN A 122 -5.53 -1.40 -31.32
N THR A 123 -4.98 -1.70 -30.14
CA THR A 123 -5.71 -1.62 -28.86
C THR A 123 -5.22 -0.49 -27.95
N PHE A 124 -4.46 0.47 -28.50
CA PHE A 124 -3.97 1.63 -27.74
C PHE A 124 -5.09 2.38 -27.00
N LEU A 125 -6.20 2.71 -27.68
CA LEU A 125 -7.33 3.41 -27.06
C LEU A 125 -8.01 2.58 -25.96
N VAL A 126 -8.07 1.27 -26.12
CA VAL A 126 -8.63 0.36 -25.11
C VAL A 126 -7.72 0.32 -23.89
N GLY A 127 -6.40 0.22 -24.09
CA GLY A 127 -5.42 0.30 -23.02
C GLY A 127 -5.49 1.62 -22.27
N LEU A 128 -5.58 2.74 -22.99
CA LEU A 128 -5.74 4.08 -22.43
C LEU A 128 -7.02 4.20 -21.59
N LEU A 129 -8.13 3.63 -22.06
CA LEU A 129 -9.39 3.58 -21.32
C LEU A 129 -9.27 2.75 -20.04
N CYS A 130 -8.56 1.62 -20.08
CA CYS A 130 -8.28 0.83 -18.88
C CYS A 130 -7.50 1.65 -17.86
N PHE A 131 -6.40 2.31 -18.25
CA PHE A 131 -5.66 3.19 -17.33
C PHE A 131 -6.52 4.33 -16.79
N LEU A 132 -7.38 4.94 -17.62
CA LEU A 132 -8.31 5.98 -17.19
C LEU A 132 -9.22 5.50 -16.06
N MET A 133 -9.80 4.31 -16.19
CA MET A 133 -10.64 3.71 -15.15
C MET A 133 -9.85 3.41 -13.88
N GLY A 134 -8.58 3.01 -14.03
CA GLY A 134 -7.66 2.84 -12.91
C GLY A 134 -7.40 4.15 -12.15
N HIS A 135 -7.23 5.26 -12.88
CA HIS A 135 -7.08 6.59 -12.29
C HIS A 135 -8.34 7.05 -11.55
N PHE A 136 -9.54 6.81 -12.09
CA PHE A 136 -10.78 7.13 -11.38
C PHE A 136 -10.90 6.38 -10.06
N CYS A 137 -10.51 5.11 -10.01
CA CYS A 137 -10.46 4.34 -8.77
C CYS A 137 -9.46 4.96 -7.77
N PHE A 138 -8.29 5.40 -8.24
CA PHE A 138 -7.34 6.13 -7.40
C PHE A 138 -7.90 7.47 -6.91
N TRP A 139 -8.69 8.19 -7.72
CA TRP A 139 -9.28 9.46 -7.29
C TRP A 139 -10.20 9.30 -6.11
N VAL A 140 -11.04 8.26 -6.10
CA VAL A 140 -11.94 8.01 -4.97
C VAL A 140 -11.13 7.90 -3.67
N LEU A 141 -9.99 7.19 -3.69
CA LEU A 141 -9.11 7.08 -2.52
C LEU A 141 -8.46 8.40 -2.11
N LEU A 142 -7.85 9.09 -3.08
CA LEU A 142 -7.11 10.33 -2.82
C LEU A 142 -8.06 11.44 -2.34
N TRP A 143 -9.28 11.47 -2.89
CA TRP A 143 -10.32 12.42 -2.54
C TRP A 143 -10.88 12.19 -1.14
N ARG A 144 -11.16 10.94 -0.76
CA ARG A 144 -11.67 10.61 0.58
C ARG A 144 -10.73 11.04 1.70
N ASN A 145 -9.42 10.92 1.46
CA ASN A 145 -8.39 11.42 2.37
C ASN A 145 -8.32 12.96 2.45
N SER A 146 -8.94 13.67 1.50
CA SER A 146 -8.88 15.12 1.35
C SER A 146 -10.16 15.87 1.79
N LEU A 147 -11.24 15.16 2.16
CA LEU A 147 -12.56 15.75 2.45
C LEU A 147 -12.60 16.70 3.66
N LYS A 148 -11.54 16.75 4.48
CA LYS A 148 -11.48 17.58 5.71
C LYS A 148 -11.10 19.06 5.49
N LYS A 149 -11.26 19.62 4.28
CA LYS A 149 -11.07 21.06 3.93
C LYS A 149 -9.72 21.73 4.30
N GLU A 150 -8.70 20.99 4.73
CA GLU A 150 -7.40 21.57 5.15
C GLU A 150 -6.19 21.24 4.25
N GLY A 151 -6.44 20.79 3.02
CA GLY A 151 -5.38 20.27 2.14
C GLY A 151 -4.53 21.36 1.55
N LEU A 152 -3.29 21.02 1.17
CA LEU A 152 -2.34 21.99 0.64
C LEU A 152 -2.88 22.72 -0.60
N ILE A 153 -3.55 22.02 -1.52
CA ILE A 153 -4.17 22.63 -2.71
C ILE A 153 -5.40 23.46 -2.33
N VAL A 154 -6.20 22.99 -1.36
CA VAL A 154 -7.36 23.74 -0.86
C VAL A 154 -6.92 25.07 -0.23
N LYS A 155 -5.82 25.04 0.53
CA LYS A 155 -5.20 26.22 1.17
C LYS A 155 -4.48 27.12 0.17
N ASN A 156 -3.84 26.54 -0.84
CA ASN A 156 -3.09 27.27 -1.84
C ASN A 156 -3.33 26.73 -3.26
N LYS A 157 -4.36 27.27 -3.92
CA LYS A 157 -4.76 26.89 -5.28
C LYS A 157 -3.67 27.16 -6.34
N ILE A 158 -2.69 28.03 -6.06
CA ILE A 158 -1.61 28.33 -7.02
C ILE A 158 -0.76 27.11 -7.33
N LEU A 159 -0.72 26.13 -6.43
CA LEU A 159 0.02 24.88 -6.59
C LEU A 159 -0.58 23.96 -7.66
N ILE A 160 -1.76 24.28 -8.19
CA ILE A 160 -2.34 23.61 -9.36
C ILE A 160 -1.64 24.10 -10.65
N LEU A 161 -1.08 25.31 -10.66
CA LEU A 161 -0.54 25.94 -11.88
C LEU A 161 0.57 25.11 -12.56
N PRO A 162 1.53 24.49 -11.83
CA PRO A 162 2.53 23.61 -12.46
C PRO A 162 1.90 22.42 -13.20
N PHE A 163 0.80 21.86 -12.68
CA PHE A 163 0.09 20.74 -13.30
C PHE A 163 -0.67 21.17 -14.55
N ILE A 164 -1.33 22.34 -14.52
CA ILE A 164 -1.99 22.92 -15.69
C ILE A 164 -0.96 23.28 -16.76
N ALA A 165 0.17 23.88 -16.37
CA ALA A 165 1.26 24.21 -17.28
C ALA A 165 1.84 22.95 -17.94
N TYR A 166 2.10 21.90 -17.16
CA TYR A 166 2.50 20.59 -17.67
C TYR A 166 1.51 20.05 -18.70
N LEU A 167 0.21 20.01 -18.39
CA LEU A 167 -0.81 19.51 -19.31
C LEU A 167 -0.87 20.35 -20.59
N GLY A 168 -0.81 21.67 -20.47
CA GLY A 168 -0.79 22.58 -21.62
C GLY A 168 0.43 22.35 -22.52
N ILE A 169 1.61 22.19 -21.94
CA ILE A 169 2.85 21.88 -22.68
C ILE A 169 2.73 20.53 -23.39
N LEU A 170 2.26 19.49 -22.69
CA LEU A 170 2.08 18.17 -23.25
C LEU A 170 1.14 18.20 -24.47
N LEU A 171 -0.02 18.83 -24.33
CA LEU A 171 -1.01 18.91 -25.41
C LEU A 171 -0.51 19.76 -26.58
N TYR A 172 0.21 20.85 -26.31
CA TYR A 172 0.82 21.70 -27.34
C TYR A 172 1.75 20.90 -28.25
N TYR A 173 2.57 20.00 -27.69
CA TYR A 173 3.46 19.15 -28.47
C TYR A 173 2.76 17.98 -29.15
N ILE A 174 1.72 17.37 -28.54
CA ILE A 174 1.08 16.18 -29.11
C ILE A 174 0.08 16.54 -30.22
N PHE A 175 -0.71 17.60 -30.06
CA PHE A 175 -1.84 17.93 -30.96
C PHE A 175 -1.48 18.02 -32.44
N PRO A 176 -0.35 18.63 -32.86
CA PRO A 176 0.05 18.68 -34.26
C PRO A 176 0.18 17.30 -34.92
N HIS A 177 0.52 16.27 -34.13
CA HIS A 177 0.76 14.90 -34.61
C HIS A 177 -0.53 14.06 -34.74
N ILE A 178 -1.62 14.48 -34.10
CA ILE A 178 -2.90 13.77 -34.06
C ILE A 178 -4.07 14.60 -34.62
N LYS A 179 -3.77 15.71 -35.31
CA LYS A 179 -4.74 16.71 -35.78
C LYS A 179 -5.87 16.16 -36.68
N ASN A 180 -5.65 15.03 -37.35
CA ASN A 180 -6.62 14.41 -38.28
C ASN A 180 -7.52 13.36 -37.60
N ASP A 181 -7.31 13.06 -36.32
CA ASP A 181 -8.07 12.07 -35.56
C ASP A 181 -8.71 12.73 -34.34
N LEU A 182 -9.98 13.11 -34.48
CA LEU A 182 -10.74 13.79 -33.44
C LEU A 182 -10.96 12.89 -32.21
N ILE A 183 -11.19 11.59 -32.42
CA ILE A 183 -11.43 10.64 -31.33
C ILE A 183 -10.17 10.51 -30.48
N LEU A 184 -9.00 10.40 -31.14
CA LEU A 184 -7.71 10.32 -30.46
C LEU A 184 -7.37 11.62 -29.71
N GLN A 185 -7.67 12.79 -30.27
CA GLN A 185 -7.51 14.07 -29.56
C GLN A 185 -8.32 14.12 -28.27
N ILE A 186 -9.61 13.77 -28.35
CA ILE A 186 -10.49 13.75 -27.18
C ILE A 186 -9.96 12.75 -26.14
N ALA A 187 -9.56 11.55 -26.57
CA ALA A 187 -9.02 10.54 -25.67
C ALA A 187 -7.74 11.01 -24.94
N VAL A 188 -6.81 11.65 -25.67
CA VAL A 188 -5.56 12.20 -25.10
C VAL A 188 -5.84 13.33 -24.11
N VAL A 189 -6.79 14.22 -24.41
CA VAL A 189 -7.17 15.31 -23.48
C VAL A 189 -7.81 14.75 -22.20
N ILE A 190 -8.77 13.83 -22.33
CA ILE A 190 -9.45 13.22 -21.19
C ILE A 190 -8.42 12.50 -20.31
N TYR A 191 -7.58 11.68 -20.93
CA TYR A 191 -6.57 10.92 -20.21
C TYR A 191 -5.49 11.80 -19.56
N GLY A 192 -4.94 12.74 -20.32
CA GLY A 192 -3.93 13.68 -19.85
C GLY A 192 -4.46 14.55 -18.69
N THR A 193 -5.71 14.98 -18.77
CA THR A 193 -6.39 15.63 -17.65
C THR A 193 -6.49 14.68 -16.46
N ALA A 194 -6.85 13.43 -16.71
CA ALA A 194 -7.11 12.50 -15.63
C ALA A 194 -5.85 12.17 -14.80
N ILE A 195 -4.74 11.87 -15.47
CA ILE A 195 -3.48 11.58 -14.79
C ILE A 195 -2.94 12.82 -14.06
N THR A 196 -3.14 14.01 -14.63
CA THR A 196 -2.81 15.30 -14.00
C THR A 196 -3.61 15.51 -12.71
N VAL A 197 -4.91 15.19 -12.73
CA VAL A 197 -5.78 15.23 -11.53
C VAL A 197 -5.29 14.27 -10.46
N SER A 198 -4.82 13.06 -10.81
CA SER A 198 -4.22 12.15 -9.82
C SER A 198 -3.01 12.78 -9.11
N GLY A 199 -2.14 13.48 -9.85
CA GLY A 199 -1.01 14.22 -9.26
C GLY A 199 -1.46 15.34 -8.31
N ILE A 200 -2.48 16.12 -8.70
CA ILE A 200 -3.05 17.19 -7.87
C ILE A 200 -3.68 16.64 -6.59
N LEU A 201 -4.48 15.56 -6.71
CA LEU A 201 -5.12 14.93 -5.55
C LEU A 201 -4.09 14.30 -4.61
N ALA A 202 -3.01 13.72 -5.15
CA ALA A 202 -1.91 13.21 -4.36
C ALA A 202 -1.16 14.33 -3.62
N LEU A 203 -0.90 15.47 -4.28
CA LEU A 203 -0.30 16.65 -3.64
C LEU A 203 -1.19 17.20 -2.52
N ASN A 204 -2.50 17.25 -2.74
CA ASN A 204 -3.45 17.78 -1.76
C ASN A 204 -3.49 16.99 -0.44
N ARG A 205 -2.96 15.76 -0.41
CA ARG A 205 -2.82 14.96 0.81
C ARG A 205 -1.76 15.51 1.78
N PHE A 206 -0.90 16.42 1.34
CA PHE A 206 0.10 17.04 2.22
C PHE A 206 -0.57 17.75 3.39
N GLY A 207 -0.10 17.45 4.60
CA GLY A 207 -0.61 18.01 5.86
C GLY A 207 -1.77 17.22 6.49
N PHE A 208 -2.32 16.20 5.84
CA PHE A 208 -3.40 15.37 6.40
C PHE A 208 -2.97 14.00 6.90
N ILE A 209 -1.95 13.45 6.26
CA ILE A 209 -1.43 12.11 6.53
C ILE A 209 0.03 12.23 6.93
N SER A 210 0.61 11.14 7.41
CA SER A 210 2.04 11.10 7.74
C SER A 210 2.88 11.54 6.53
N THR A 211 3.92 12.34 6.76
CA THR A 211 4.79 12.86 5.69
C THR A 211 5.37 11.72 4.85
N ASN A 212 5.77 10.62 5.47
CA ASN A 212 6.36 9.48 4.76
C ASN A 212 5.37 8.87 3.75
N THR A 213 4.13 8.62 4.16
CA THR A 213 3.11 8.02 3.29
C THR A 213 2.64 8.99 2.21
N PHE A 214 2.60 10.28 2.52
CA PHE A 214 2.39 11.33 1.54
C PHE A 214 3.46 11.32 0.45
N VAL A 215 4.75 11.36 0.82
CA VAL A 215 5.87 11.45 -0.12
C VAL A 215 5.86 10.25 -1.06
N LEU A 216 5.70 9.03 -0.54
CA LEU A 216 5.66 7.82 -1.36
C LEU A 216 4.59 7.90 -2.44
N VAL A 217 3.34 8.18 -2.07
CA VAL A 217 2.25 8.19 -3.05
C VAL A 217 2.35 9.39 -4.00
N PHE A 218 2.73 10.57 -3.51
CA PHE A 218 2.87 11.76 -4.37
C PHE A 218 3.97 11.57 -5.40
N VAL A 219 5.16 11.15 -4.97
CA VAL A 219 6.28 10.85 -5.87
C VAL A 219 5.90 9.70 -6.82
N GLY A 220 5.18 8.70 -6.34
CA GLY A 220 4.64 7.63 -7.19
C GLY A 220 3.75 8.14 -8.32
N PHE A 221 2.81 9.06 -8.06
CA PHE A 221 1.99 9.66 -9.12
C PHE A 221 2.79 10.57 -10.05
N LEU A 222 3.85 11.24 -9.59
CA LEU A 222 4.76 11.98 -10.48
C LEU A 222 5.49 11.03 -11.43
N PHE A 223 5.98 9.88 -10.94
CA PHE A 223 6.57 8.87 -11.81
C PHE A 223 5.55 8.26 -12.79
N PHE A 224 4.29 8.11 -12.39
CA PHE A 224 3.23 7.65 -13.28
C PHE A 224 3.01 8.67 -14.42
N ILE A 225 2.93 9.97 -14.08
CA ILE A 225 2.83 11.06 -15.06
C ILE A 225 4.02 11.02 -16.04
N ILE A 226 5.24 10.83 -15.55
CA ILE A 226 6.44 10.76 -16.39
C ILE A 226 6.41 9.55 -17.32
N SER A 227 6.05 8.36 -16.81
CA SER A 227 5.87 7.14 -17.61
C SER A 227 4.95 7.38 -18.80
N ASP A 228 3.78 7.95 -18.55
CA ASP A 228 2.75 8.11 -19.58
C ASP A 228 3.03 9.27 -20.52
N THR A 229 3.72 10.29 -20.03
CA THR A 229 4.32 11.32 -20.89
C THR A 229 5.24 10.66 -21.91
N TRP A 230 6.08 9.72 -21.47
CA TRP A 230 7.02 9.03 -22.34
C TRP A 230 6.31 8.11 -23.34
N ILE A 231 5.26 7.39 -22.91
CA ILE A 231 4.40 6.60 -23.82
C ILE A 231 3.80 7.50 -24.90
N ALA A 232 3.21 8.63 -24.52
CA ALA A 232 2.57 9.55 -25.45
C ALA A 232 3.58 10.19 -26.43
N TRP A 233 4.76 10.57 -25.91
CA TRP A 233 5.85 11.12 -26.71
C TRP A 233 6.37 10.10 -27.74
N GLN A 234 6.64 8.87 -27.31
CA GLN A 234 7.07 7.77 -28.16
C GLN A 234 6.03 7.48 -29.25
N LYS A 235 4.75 7.37 -28.87
CA LYS A 235 3.66 6.98 -29.79
C LYS A 235 3.33 8.05 -30.82
N PHE A 236 3.25 9.33 -30.43
CA PHE A 236 2.72 10.39 -31.30
C PHE A 236 3.81 11.27 -31.90
N VAL A 237 4.83 11.61 -31.12
CA VAL A 237 5.86 12.58 -31.53
C VAL A 237 7.00 11.88 -32.25
N LEU A 238 7.65 10.93 -31.59
CA LEU A 238 8.80 10.22 -32.18
C LEU A 238 8.36 9.20 -33.23
N LYS A 239 7.24 8.49 -32.98
CA LYS A 239 6.77 7.36 -33.81
C LYS A 239 7.84 6.27 -33.94
N THR A 240 8.64 6.09 -32.89
CA THR A 240 9.73 5.12 -32.80
C THR A 240 9.45 4.11 -31.69
N ASN A 241 10.11 2.96 -31.74
CA ASN A 241 10.07 1.96 -30.67
C ASN A 241 11.48 1.70 -30.14
N HIS A 242 12.20 2.76 -29.77
CA HIS A 242 13.59 2.62 -29.31
C HIS A 242 13.65 1.95 -27.93
N THR A 243 14.68 1.13 -27.74
CA THR A 243 14.96 0.45 -26.47
C THR A 243 15.02 1.42 -25.29
N PHE A 244 15.68 2.57 -25.47
CA PHE A 244 15.77 3.60 -24.42
C PHE A 244 14.38 4.11 -23.99
N ASP A 245 13.49 4.33 -24.96
CA ASP A 245 12.15 4.84 -24.65
C ASP A 245 11.35 3.83 -23.83
N ASN A 246 11.42 2.56 -24.23
CA ASN A 246 10.77 1.47 -23.51
C ASN A 246 11.34 1.30 -22.08
N LEU A 247 12.66 1.50 -21.91
CA LEU A 247 13.30 1.47 -20.59
C LEU A 247 12.83 2.63 -19.71
N MET A 248 12.70 3.83 -20.26
CA MET A 248 12.20 5.01 -19.53
C MET A 248 10.76 4.80 -19.06
N VAL A 249 9.87 4.34 -19.96
CA VAL A 249 8.49 3.97 -19.63
C VAL A 249 8.48 2.95 -18.49
N MET A 250 9.11 1.79 -18.67
CA MET A 250 8.98 0.72 -17.69
C MET A 250 9.66 1.02 -16.36
N THR A 251 10.80 1.70 -16.35
CA THR A 251 11.48 2.07 -15.09
C THR A 251 10.60 3.02 -14.28
N THR A 252 10.09 4.08 -14.91
CA THR A 252 9.24 5.06 -14.23
C THR A 252 7.90 4.46 -13.82
N TYR A 253 7.31 3.59 -14.63
CA TYR A 253 6.08 2.86 -14.32
C TYR A 253 6.22 1.93 -13.11
N ILE A 254 7.29 1.13 -13.07
CA ILE A 254 7.55 0.19 -11.96
C ILE A 254 7.74 0.96 -10.64
N ILE A 255 8.51 2.05 -10.67
CA ILE A 255 8.70 2.92 -9.52
C ILE A 255 7.37 3.54 -9.09
N ALA A 256 6.58 4.04 -10.04
CA ALA A 256 5.27 4.64 -9.77
C ALA A 256 4.36 3.68 -9.00
N LEU A 257 4.14 2.49 -9.55
CA LEU A 257 3.24 1.51 -8.97
C LEU A 257 3.70 1.03 -7.59
N PHE A 258 5.00 0.74 -7.44
CA PHE A 258 5.56 0.31 -6.16
C PHE A 258 5.36 1.37 -5.08
N LEU A 259 5.71 2.62 -5.37
CA LEU A 259 5.60 3.72 -4.41
C LEU A 259 4.15 4.02 -4.03
N ILE A 260 3.21 3.97 -4.99
CA ILE A 260 1.78 4.17 -4.72
C ILE A 260 1.26 3.08 -3.79
N VAL A 261 1.48 1.80 -4.13
CA VAL A 261 0.99 0.66 -3.34
C VAL A 261 1.64 0.65 -1.95
N GLN A 262 2.96 0.80 -1.86
CA GLN A 262 3.67 0.83 -0.59
C GLN A 262 3.22 2.01 0.28
N GLY A 263 3.04 3.19 -0.31
CA GLY A 263 2.59 4.37 0.42
C GLY A 263 1.18 4.23 1.01
N PHE A 264 0.28 3.51 0.31
CA PHE A 264 -1.05 3.19 0.86
C PHE A 264 -1.00 2.11 1.95
N ILE A 265 -0.15 1.09 1.81
CA ILE A 265 0.07 0.09 2.87
C ILE A 265 0.59 0.78 4.13
N ASP A 266 1.61 1.63 3.99
CA ASP A 266 2.21 2.35 5.13
C ASP A 266 1.22 3.32 5.78
N GLN A 267 0.29 3.90 5.01
CA GLN A 267 -0.80 4.70 5.55
C GLN A 267 -1.70 3.85 6.46
N LYS A 268 -2.15 2.69 5.99
CA LYS A 268 -2.99 1.78 6.79
C LYS A 268 -2.27 1.31 8.05
N VAL A 269 -1.00 0.93 7.94
CA VAL A 269 -0.17 0.55 9.11
C VAL A 269 -0.08 1.69 10.12
N THR A 270 0.05 2.94 9.66
CA THR A 270 0.10 4.12 10.53
C THR A 270 -1.24 4.37 11.22
N GLU A 271 -2.37 4.26 10.49
CA GLU A 271 -3.72 4.37 11.05
C GLU A 271 -3.96 3.32 12.15
N ILE A 272 -3.60 2.05 11.91
CA ILE A 272 -3.71 0.99 12.91
C ILE A 272 -2.85 1.29 14.15
N LYS A 273 -1.59 1.73 13.97
CA LYS A 273 -0.71 2.08 15.09
C LYS A 273 -1.31 3.18 15.96
N LEU A 274 -1.94 4.19 15.36
CA LEU A 274 -2.62 5.26 16.10
C LEU A 274 -3.80 4.70 16.90
N ILE A 275 -4.64 3.87 16.28
CA ILE A 275 -5.77 3.20 16.92
C ILE A 275 -5.31 2.33 18.11
N LEU A 276 -4.21 1.58 17.97
CA LEU A 276 -3.64 0.77 19.05
C LEU A 276 -3.01 1.60 20.17
N ASN A 277 -2.43 2.75 19.85
CA ASN A 277 -1.90 3.66 20.85
C ASN A 277 -3.01 4.27 21.70
N GLU A 278 -4.17 4.59 21.11
CA GLU A 278 -5.36 5.00 21.86
C GLU A 278 -5.73 3.91 22.89
N LEU A 279 -5.78 2.63 22.52
CA LEU A 279 -6.02 1.52 23.46
C LEU A 279 -4.97 1.44 24.58
N ASN A 280 -3.69 1.58 24.26
CA ASN A 280 -2.61 1.55 25.26
C ASN A 280 -2.72 2.71 26.26
N LEU A 281 -3.24 3.87 25.84
CA LEU A 281 -3.54 4.98 26.74
C LEU A 281 -4.74 4.67 27.66
N PHE A 282 -5.81 4.07 27.14
CA PHE A 282 -6.98 3.64 27.93
C PHE A 282 -6.63 2.56 28.98
N SER A 283 -5.78 1.60 28.63
CA SER A 283 -5.33 0.55 29.56
C SER A 283 -4.36 1.03 30.65
N ASN A 284 -3.70 2.18 30.47
CA ASN A 284 -2.78 2.75 31.45
C ASN A 284 -3.45 3.69 32.48
N THR A 285 -4.71 4.05 32.28
CA THR A 285 -5.40 5.02 33.15
C THR A 285 -6.07 4.44 34.40
N GLU A 286 -6.22 3.12 34.59
CA GLU A 286 -6.86 2.61 35.81
C GLU A 286 -6.23 1.32 36.38
N SER A 287 -5.12 1.47 37.12
CA SER A 287 -4.84 0.80 38.41
C SER A 287 -3.33 0.70 38.69
N LYS A 288 -2.93 0.93 39.96
CA LYS A 288 -1.57 0.66 40.47
C LYS A 288 -1.08 -0.78 40.21
N GLN A 289 -2.01 -1.70 39.99
CA GLN A 289 -1.76 -3.12 39.75
C GLN A 289 -1.28 -3.40 38.31
N GLY A 290 -1.80 -2.67 37.32
CA GLY A 290 -1.38 -2.80 35.91
C GLY A 290 0.08 -2.42 35.67
N LYS A 291 0.56 -1.35 36.32
CA LYS A 291 1.96 -0.91 36.23
C LYS A 291 2.96 -1.90 36.86
N SER A 292 2.57 -2.57 37.94
CA SER A 292 3.39 -3.62 38.57
C SER A 292 3.51 -4.87 37.69
N ILE A 293 2.43 -5.24 37.00
CA ILE A 293 2.39 -6.42 36.13
C ILE A 293 3.18 -6.18 34.84
N ILE A 294 3.12 -4.98 34.26
CA ILE A 294 3.93 -4.61 33.09
C ILE A 294 5.42 -4.66 33.43
N LYS A 295 5.83 -4.12 34.59
CA LYS A 295 7.23 -4.15 35.04
C LYS A 295 7.75 -5.57 35.31
N GLN A 296 6.94 -6.44 35.92
CA GLN A 296 7.28 -7.86 36.11
C GLN A 296 7.35 -8.64 34.79
N LEU A 297 6.51 -8.31 33.81
CA LEU A 297 6.57 -8.92 32.48
C LEU A 297 7.82 -8.49 31.71
N GLU A 298 8.20 -7.22 31.78
CA GLU A 298 9.45 -6.71 31.17
C GLU A 298 10.71 -7.35 31.80
N GLU A 299 10.75 -7.50 33.12
CA GLU A 299 11.85 -8.17 33.84
C GLU A 299 11.94 -9.66 33.48
N ASN A 300 10.80 -10.38 33.41
CA ASN A 300 10.77 -11.80 33.03
C ASN A 300 11.12 -12.03 31.56
N ILE A 301 10.66 -11.16 30.66
CA ILE A 301 11.03 -11.21 29.23
C ILE A 301 12.53 -10.97 29.05
N THR A 302 13.12 -10.05 29.82
CA THR A 302 14.57 -9.75 29.77
C THR A 302 15.43 -10.92 30.28
N VAL A 303 14.99 -11.61 31.33
CA VAL A 303 15.65 -12.84 31.84
C VAL A 303 15.57 -13.97 30.82
N ILE A 304 14.43 -14.14 30.13
CA ILE A 304 14.26 -15.15 29.08
C ILE A 304 15.10 -14.81 27.83
N PHE A 305 15.18 -13.53 27.45
CA PHE A 305 16.02 -13.06 26.33
C PHE A 305 17.51 -13.30 26.59
N ASN A 306 17.98 -13.01 27.82
CA ASN A 306 19.38 -13.20 28.20
C ASN A 306 19.78 -14.68 28.36
N LYS A 307 18.82 -15.58 28.67
CA LYS A 307 19.09 -17.02 28.78
C LYS A 307 19.13 -17.75 27.44
N HIS A 308 18.53 -17.17 26.39
CA HIS A 308 18.49 -17.76 25.04
C HIS A 308 19.38 -17.06 23.99
N SER A 309 20.06 -15.98 24.38
CA SER A 309 21.12 -15.35 23.57
C SER A 309 22.30 -16.29 23.27
N ASP A 310 22.57 -17.29 24.11
CA ASP A 310 23.71 -18.20 23.95
C ASP A 310 23.38 -19.56 23.30
N SER A 311 22.11 -19.88 23.02
CA SER A 311 21.75 -21.15 22.39
C SER A 311 21.03 -20.94 21.05
N LYS A 312 21.75 -21.14 19.94
CA LYS A 312 21.26 -21.13 18.54
C LYS A 312 20.24 -22.23 18.20
N LYS A 313 19.15 -22.39 18.97
CA LYS A 313 18.01 -23.24 18.58
C LYS A 313 16.70 -22.47 18.77
N LYS A 314 16.00 -22.23 17.65
CA LYS A 314 14.61 -21.75 17.65
C LYS A 314 13.74 -22.81 18.33
N LEU A 315 12.95 -22.41 19.32
CA LEU A 315 11.99 -23.27 20.01
C LEU A 315 10.98 -23.85 19.02
N THR A 316 10.75 -25.16 19.12
CA THR A 316 9.71 -25.85 18.37
C THR A 316 8.32 -25.40 18.84
N LYS A 317 7.28 -25.62 18.02
CA LYS A 317 5.90 -25.24 18.36
C LYS A 317 5.46 -25.85 19.71
N LYS A 318 5.80 -27.11 19.95
CA LYS A 318 5.49 -27.84 21.19
C LYS A 318 6.18 -27.26 22.42
N GLU A 319 7.46 -26.89 22.32
CA GLU A 319 8.19 -26.26 23.44
C GLU A 319 7.63 -24.87 23.77
N ARG A 320 7.13 -24.13 22.77
CA ARG A 320 6.44 -22.86 23.00
C ARG A 320 5.10 -23.05 23.70
N GLU A 321 4.36 -24.10 23.36
CA GLU A 321 3.08 -24.46 23.99
C GLU A 321 3.28 -24.95 25.45
N GLU A 322 4.31 -25.75 25.71
CA GLU A 322 4.65 -26.21 27.06
C GLU A 322 5.11 -25.07 27.97
N LEU A 323 5.95 -24.17 27.45
CA LEU A 323 6.39 -22.97 28.17
C LEU A 323 5.21 -22.03 28.47
N PHE A 324 4.28 -21.90 27.52
CA PHE A 324 3.05 -21.12 27.67
C PHE A 324 2.16 -21.68 28.80
N GLU A 325 1.98 -23.00 28.84
CA GLU A 325 1.19 -23.65 29.90
C GLU A 325 1.87 -23.58 31.27
N GLN A 326 3.21 -23.58 31.33
CA GLN A 326 3.95 -23.39 32.57
C GLN A 326 3.76 -21.97 33.14
N ILE A 327 3.90 -20.93 32.30
CA ILE A 327 3.70 -19.53 32.70
C ILE A 327 2.26 -19.30 33.17
N LYS A 328 1.29 -19.90 32.46
CA LYS A 328 -0.13 -19.84 32.81
C LYS A 328 -0.41 -20.45 34.19
N ARG A 329 0.19 -21.60 34.52
CA ARG A 329 0.04 -22.24 35.84
C ARG A 329 0.64 -21.39 36.97
N GLU A 330 1.81 -20.81 36.75
CA GLU A 330 2.45 -19.95 37.76
C GLU A 330 1.63 -18.68 38.04
N PHE A 331 1.05 -18.09 36.99
CA PHE A 331 0.20 -16.91 37.11
C PHE A 331 -1.10 -17.19 37.87
N ILE A 332 -1.74 -18.34 37.60
CA ILE A 332 -2.94 -18.79 38.33
C ILE A 332 -2.61 -19.05 39.81
N ASN A 333 -1.46 -19.67 40.10
CA ASN A 333 -1.02 -19.94 41.46
C ASN A 333 -0.71 -18.67 42.25
N GLN A 334 -0.17 -17.62 41.61
CA GLN A 334 0.03 -16.32 42.26
C GLN A 334 -1.30 -15.58 42.51
N LYS A 335 -2.27 -15.66 41.59
CA LYS A 335 -3.60 -15.07 41.76
C LYS A 335 -4.36 -15.69 42.93
N ASN A 336 -4.17 -16.98 43.18
CA ASN A 336 -4.81 -17.70 44.29
C ASN A 336 -4.11 -17.51 45.64
N LYS A 337 -2.85 -17.06 45.67
CA LYS A 337 -2.14 -16.70 46.91
C LYS A 337 -2.43 -15.29 47.42
N ASN A 338 -3.01 -14.44 46.58
CA ASN A 338 -3.35 -13.04 46.88
C ASN A 338 -4.86 -12.83 47.12
N LYS A 339 -5.62 -13.91 47.27
CA LYS A 339 -6.95 -13.96 47.89
C LYS A 339 -6.79 -14.66 49.23
#